data_AF-A0A257ADB1-F1
#
_entry.id   AF-A0A257ADB1-F1
#
_cell.length_a   1.000
_cell.length_b   1.000
_cell.length_c   1.000
_cell.angle_alpha   90.00
_cell.angle_beta   90.00
_cell.angle_gamma   90.00
#
_symmetry.space_group_name_H-M   'P 1'
#
loop_
_entity.id
_entity.type
_entity.pdbx_description
1 polymer ?
#
loop_
_entity_poly.entity_id
_entity_poly.type
_entity_poly.pdbx_seq_one_letter_code
_entity_poly.pdbx_strand_id
1 'polypeptide(L)'
;MPDVVTCVIKHDEKILLLKRSDKVSTYKNKWACVSGYVERGEDVLKRAFREIEEEIQLSKEEIQLLKKGEPIIFFDEKEGQTWRIFPFLFSSNTKKIKPDWEHTEYAWVHIEEIEKYDTVPKLKEAVYSLF
;
A
#
# COMPACT_ATOMS: atom_id res chain seq x y z
N MET A 1 -2.75 2.20 19.03
CA MET A 1 -3.06 1.46 17.80
C MET A 1 -2.91 2.44 16.64
N PRO A 2 -1.81 2.36 15.89
CA PRO A 2 -1.62 3.17 14.69
C PRO A 2 -2.63 2.77 13.61
N ASP A 3 -3.12 3.77 12.91
CA ASP A 3 -3.91 3.64 11.71
C ASP A 3 -2.97 3.74 10.51
N VAL A 4 -3.17 2.89 9.50
CA VAL A 4 -2.34 2.86 8.29
C VAL A 4 -3.23 2.69 7.07
N VAL A 5 -2.98 3.44 6.00
CA VAL A 5 -3.59 3.17 4.69
C VAL A 5 -2.75 2.16 3.92
N THR A 6 -3.38 1.30 3.14
CA THR A 6 -2.71 0.45 2.14
C THR A 6 -3.39 0.64 0.81
N CYS A 7 -2.70 1.28 -0.13
CA CYS A 7 -3.27 1.67 -1.42
C CYS A 7 -2.78 0.73 -2.52
N VAL A 8 -3.64 -0.20 -2.94
CA VAL A 8 -3.40 -1.08 -4.08
C VAL A 8 -3.63 -0.28 -5.36
N ILE A 9 -2.58 -0.14 -6.17
CA ILE A 9 -2.66 0.54 -7.47
C ILE A 9 -2.75 -0.52 -8.56
N LYS A 10 -3.88 -0.56 -9.28
CA LYS A 10 -4.13 -1.45 -10.41
C LYS A 10 -3.91 -0.71 -11.73
N HIS A 11 -3.20 -1.34 -12.65
CA HIS A 11 -3.15 -0.91 -14.05
C HIS A 11 -3.33 -2.14 -14.93
N ASP A 12 -4.40 -2.15 -15.73
CA ASP A 12 -4.92 -3.35 -16.38
C ASP A 12 -5.06 -4.49 -15.35
N GLU A 13 -4.59 -5.70 -15.66
CA GLU A 13 -4.69 -6.89 -14.82
C GLU A 13 -3.55 -7.05 -13.80
N LYS A 14 -2.80 -5.97 -13.53
CA LYS A 14 -1.64 -5.98 -12.65
C LYS A 14 -1.77 -4.98 -11.51
N ILE A 15 -1.18 -5.32 -10.37
CA ILE A 15 -1.03 -4.45 -9.22
C ILE A 15 0.43 -4.03 -9.05
N LEU A 16 0.64 -2.84 -8.49
CA LEU A 16 1.95 -2.35 -8.09
C LEU A 16 2.35 -2.91 -6.72
N LEU A 17 3.52 -3.54 -6.66
CA LEU A 17 4.22 -3.83 -5.42
C LEU A 17 5.50 -3.00 -5.33
N LEU A 18 5.83 -2.58 -4.13
CA LEU A 18 6.99 -1.75 -3.79
C LEU A 18 7.81 -2.46 -2.71
N LYS A 19 9.12 -2.58 -2.90
CA LYS A 19 10.02 -3.17 -1.91
C LYS A 19 10.56 -2.07 -1.00
N ARG A 20 10.16 -2.13 0.27
CA ARG A 20 10.58 -1.18 1.31
C ARG A 20 12.09 -1.16 1.45
N SER A 21 12.66 0.03 1.56
CA SER A 21 14.09 0.24 1.76
C SER A 21 14.53 -0.17 3.17
N ASP A 22 15.83 -0.08 3.44
CA ASP A 22 16.41 -0.26 4.77
C ASP A 22 16.32 1.01 5.65
N LYS A 23 15.88 2.13 5.07
CA LYS A 23 15.77 3.44 5.72
C LYS A 23 14.44 3.66 6.45
N VAL A 24 13.39 2.94 6.07
CA VAL A 24 12.09 3.02 6.75
C VAL A 24 12.14 2.44 8.16
N SER A 25 11.21 2.81 9.03
CA SER A 25 11.23 2.39 10.44
C SER A 25 10.86 0.91 10.66
N THR A 26 9.89 0.39 9.90
CA THR A 26 9.32 -0.95 10.08
C THR A 26 9.34 -1.78 8.79
N TYR A 27 9.39 -3.10 8.93
CA TYR A 27 9.28 -4.07 7.84
C TYR A 27 10.25 -3.81 6.66
N LYS A 28 11.51 -3.51 6.97
CA LYS A 28 12.58 -3.26 6.00
C LYS A 28 12.73 -4.43 5.03
N ASN A 29 12.99 -4.13 3.75
CA ASN A 29 13.19 -5.11 2.67
C ASN A 29 11.96 -6.00 2.34
N LYS A 30 10.80 -5.76 2.97
CA LYS A 30 9.54 -6.44 2.64
C LYS A 30 8.82 -5.74 1.49
N TRP A 31 8.02 -6.49 0.77
CA TRP A 31 7.14 -5.97 -0.28
C TRP A 31 5.82 -5.46 0.30
N ALA A 32 5.37 -4.32 -0.18
CA ALA A 32 4.15 -3.64 0.24
C ALA A 32 3.44 -3.03 -0.98
N CYS A 33 2.26 -2.47 -0.75
CA CYS A 33 1.72 -1.43 -1.61
C CYS A 33 2.08 -0.05 -1.02
N VAL A 34 1.66 1.03 -1.67
CA VAL A 34 1.77 2.39 -1.09
C VAL A 34 1.13 2.40 0.29
N SER A 35 1.84 2.87 1.31
CA SER A 35 1.47 2.66 2.72
C SER A 35 1.84 3.83 3.62
N GLY A 36 0.86 4.38 4.33
CA GLY A 36 1.08 5.56 5.16
C GLY A 36 0.36 5.57 6.50
N TYR A 37 1.00 6.12 7.53
CA TYR A 37 0.39 6.30 8.85
C TYR A 37 -0.70 7.37 8.80
N VAL A 38 -1.90 7.10 9.30
CA VAL A 38 -2.96 8.11 9.38
C VAL A 38 -2.81 8.90 10.67
N GLU A 39 -2.73 10.22 10.56
CA GLU A 39 -2.68 11.09 11.73
C GLU A 39 -4.04 11.16 12.44
N ARG A 40 -4.03 11.49 13.74
CA ARG A 40 -5.25 11.55 14.53
C ARG A 40 -6.21 12.60 13.97
N GLY A 41 -7.38 12.15 13.51
CA GLY A 41 -8.41 13.02 12.95
C GLY A 41 -8.20 13.35 11.46
N GLU A 42 -7.18 12.77 10.83
CA GLU A 42 -6.98 12.86 9.39
C GLU A 42 -8.00 11.98 8.65
N ASP A 43 -8.50 12.47 7.52
CA ASP A 43 -9.34 11.68 6.63
C ASP A 43 -8.50 10.60 5.93
N VAL A 44 -8.88 9.34 6.13
CA VAL A 44 -8.13 8.18 5.61
C VAL A 44 -8.01 8.18 4.08
N LEU A 45 -9.01 8.68 3.34
CA LEU A 45 -8.94 8.72 1.89
C LEU A 45 -8.04 9.86 1.41
N LYS A 46 -8.10 11.02 2.06
CA LYS A 46 -7.18 12.13 1.80
C LYS A 46 -5.74 11.69 2.06
N ARG A 47 -5.50 10.93 3.12
CA ARG A 47 -4.18 10.36 3.41
C ARG A 47 -3.73 9.40 2.30
N ALA A 48 -4.60 8.49 1.87
CA ALA A 48 -4.32 7.57 0.77
C ALA A 48 -3.87 8.29 -0.52
N PHE A 49 -4.58 9.34 -0.93
CA PHE A 49 -4.17 10.15 -2.10
C PHE A 49 -2.80 10.80 -1.91
N ARG A 50 -2.52 11.31 -0.71
CA ARG A 50 -1.27 11.98 -0.40
C ARG A 50 -0.07 11.04 -0.46
N GLU A 51 -0.21 9.85 0.13
CA GLU A 51 0.85 8.81 0.08
C GLU A 51 1.14 8.35 -1.34
N ILE A 52 0.11 8.25 -2.20
CA ILE A 52 0.32 7.91 -3.61
C ILE A 52 1.13 8.99 -4.34
N GLU A 53 0.85 10.26 -4.07
CA GLU A 53 1.61 11.37 -4.64
C GLU A 53 3.05 11.41 -4.10
N GLU A 54 3.23 11.26 -2.79
CA GLU A 54 4.53 11.32 -2.11
C GLU A 54 5.43 10.13 -2.47
N GLU A 55 4.93 8.91 -2.39
CA GLU A 55 5.73 7.70 -2.55
C GLU A 55 6.01 7.34 -4.01
N ILE A 56 5.09 7.62 -4.95
CA ILE A 56 5.21 7.12 -6.34
C ILE A 56 4.95 8.17 -7.43
N GLN A 57 4.67 9.42 -7.05
CA GLN A 57 4.48 10.57 -7.94
C GLN A 57 3.33 10.41 -8.94
N LEU A 58 2.22 9.77 -8.53
CA LEU A 58 0.99 9.76 -9.31
C LEU A 58 0.01 10.81 -8.79
N SER A 59 -0.51 11.64 -9.70
CA SER A 59 -1.49 12.67 -9.35
C SER A 59 -2.93 12.13 -9.30
N LYS A 60 -3.86 12.95 -8.78
CA LYS A 60 -5.29 12.62 -8.73
C LYS A 60 -5.93 12.47 -10.11
N GLU A 61 -5.34 13.03 -11.15
CA GLU A 61 -5.81 12.90 -12.53
C GLU A 61 -5.35 11.59 -13.17
N GLU A 62 -4.29 10.96 -12.63
CA GLU A 62 -3.73 9.70 -13.11
C GLU A 62 -4.33 8.47 -12.43
N ILE A 63 -5.04 8.66 -11.31
CA ILE A 63 -5.64 7.59 -10.52
C ILE A 63 -7.12 7.83 -10.22
N GLN A 64 -7.87 6.74 -10.09
CA GLN A 64 -9.27 6.78 -9.69
C GLN A 64 -9.52 5.77 -8.57
N LEU A 65 -10.21 6.19 -7.51
CA LEU A 65 -10.64 5.27 -6.45
C LEU A 65 -11.71 4.32 -7.02
N LEU A 66 -11.46 3.01 -6.88
CA LEU A 66 -12.41 1.95 -7.27
C LEU A 66 -13.15 1.36 -6.07
N LYS A 67 -12.45 1.09 -4.97
CA LYS A 67 -13.03 0.43 -3.80
C LYS A 67 -12.36 0.87 -2.51
N LYS A 68 -13.16 0.97 -1.44
CA LYS A 68 -12.68 1.07 -0.06
C LYS A 68 -12.91 -0.30 0.60
N GLY A 69 -11.87 -0.90 1.16
CA GLY A 69 -11.97 -2.15 1.90
C GLY A 69 -12.40 -1.92 3.35
N GLU A 70 -12.90 -2.96 3.99
CA GLU A 70 -13.13 -2.94 5.43
C GLU A 70 -11.79 -2.90 6.20
N PRO A 71 -11.70 -2.16 7.31
CA PRO A 71 -10.46 -2.09 8.06
C PRO A 71 -10.04 -3.45 8.64
N ILE A 72 -8.75 -3.78 8.52
CA ILE A 72 -8.18 -5.00 9.07
C ILE A 72 -7.42 -4.64 10.34
N ILE A 73 -7.79 -5.27 11.47
CA ILE A 73 -7.10 -5.08 12.75
C ILE A 73 -6.33 -6.35 13.08
N PHE A 74 -5.05 -6.22 13.41
CA PHE A 74 -4.24 -7.35 13.85
C PHE A 74 -3.18 -6.92 14.86
N PHE A 75 -2.75 -7.86 15.70
CA PHE A 75 -1.60 -7.69 16.58
C PHE A 75 -0.36 -8.31 15.92
N ASP A 76 0.67 -7.50 15.73
CA ASP A 76 1.99 -7.98 15.33
C ASP A 76 2.79 -8.34 16.58
N GLU A 77 2.96 -9.63 16.84
CA GLU A 77 3.74 -10.11 17.99
C GLU A 77 5.22 -9.74 17.91
N LYS A 78 5.79 -9.62 16.70
CA LYS A 78 7.21 -9.30 16.51
C LYS A 78 7.49 -7.84 16.83
N GLU A 79 6.58 -6.96 16.44
CA GLU A 79 6.65 -5.52 16.73
C GLU A 79 6.01 -5.14 18.07
N GLY A 80 5.29 -6.07 18.71
CA GLY A 80 4.52 -5.80 19.93
C GLY A 80 3.43 -4.75 19.74
N GLN A 81 2.88 -4.63 18.52
CA GLN A 81 2.02 -3.51 18.12
C GLN A 81 0.73 -3.98 17.46
N THR A 82 -0.41 -3.47 17.93
CA THR A 82 -1.70 -3.60 17.22
C THR A 82 -1.82 -2.53 16.14
N TRP A 83 -2.15 -2.96 14.91
CA TRP A 83 -2.35 -2.11 13.74
C TRP A 83 -3.81 -2.12 13.30
N ARG A 84 -4.27 -1.01 12.71
CA ARG A 84 -5.52 -0.94 11.94
C ARG A 84 -5.22 -0.47 10.52
N ILE A 85 -5.38 -1.37 9.55
CA ILE A 85 -5.12 -1.13 8.13
C ILE A 85 -6.43 -0.70 7.46
N PHE A 86 -6.38 0.35 6.64
CA PHE A 86 -7.45 0.83 5.77
C PHE A 86 -7.09 0.53 4.30
N PRO A 87 -7.63 -0.55 3.70
CA PRO A 87 -7.31 -0.91 2.32
C PRO A 87 -8.06 -0.02 1.32
N PHE A 88 -7.37 0.41 0.27
CA PHE A 88 -7.96 1.12 -0.86
C PHE A 88 -7.50 0.51 -2.17
N LEU A 89 -8.41 0.41 -3.14
CA LEU A 89 -8.09 0.04 -4.52
C LEU A 89 -8.24 1.26 -5.42
N PHE A 90 -7.16 1.58 -6.13
CA PHE A 90 -7.15 2.61 -7.17
C PHE A 90 -6.85 1.98 -8.52
N SER A 91 -7.49 2.44 -9.59
CA SER A 91 -6.97 2.27 -10.94
C SER A 91 -5.99 3.39 -11.27
N SER A 92 -4.96 3.09 -12.05
CA SER A 92 -4.08 4.08 -12.67
C SER A 92 -4.13 3.96 -14.19
N ASN A 93 -4.12 5.10 -14.88
CA ASN A 93 -4.05 5.15 -16.34
C ASN A 93 -2.61 4.98 -16.87
N THR A 94 -1.60 4.82 -16.00
CA THR A 94 -0.19 4.70 -16.35
C THR A 94 0.53 3.66 -15.49
N LYS A 95 1.64 3.10 -16.01
CA LYS A 95 2.60 2.30 -15.23
C LYS A 95 3.85 3.09 -14.86
N LYS A 96 3.98 4.30 -15.39
CA LYS A 96 5.14 5.17 -15.15
C LYS A 96 4.98 5.78 -13.76
N ILE A 97 5.84 5.35 -12.86
CA ILE A 97 5.91 5.85 -11.49
C ILE A 97 7.35 6.25 -11.19
N LYS A 98 7.54 7.04 -10.15
CA LYS A 98 8.86 7.33 -9.60
C LYS A 98 8.82 7.12 -8.09
N PRO A 99 9.21 5.92 -7.62
CA PRO A 99 9.29 5.65 -6.20
C PRO A 99 10.25 6.61 -5.50
N ASP A 100 9.92 7.00 -4.29
CA ASP A 100 10.76 7.82 -3.44
C ASP A 100 11.80 6.98 -2.65
N TRP A 101 12.44 7.58 -1.64
CA TRP A 101 13.49 6.93 -0.85
C TRP A 101 12.98 5.77 0.04
N GLU A 102 11.67 5.66 0.25
CA GLU A 102 11.08 4.57 1.04
C GLU A 102 11.16 3.22 0.33
N HIS A 103 11.40 3.23 -0.99
CA HIS A 103 11.40 2.01 -1.81
C HIS A 103 12.69 1.85 -2.60
N THR A 104 13.11 0.60 -2.77
CA THR A 104 14.33 0.23 -3.51
C THR A 104 14.03 -0.41 -4.85
N GLU A 105 12.91 -1.11 -4.95
CA GLU A 105 12.48 -1.84 -6.13
C GLU A 105 10.95 -1.74 -6.25
N TYR A 106 10.44 -1.95 -7.47
CA TYR A 106 9.01 -2.05 -7.71
C TYR A 106 8.71 -3.08 -8.79
N ALA A 107 7.51 -3.66 -8.73
CA ALA A 107 7.06 -4.65 -9.70
C ALA A 107 5.57 -4.49 -10.00
N TRP A 108 5.22 -4.56 -11.28
CA TRP A 108 3.83 -4.72 -11.71
C TRP A 108 3.54 -6.20 -11.92
N VAL A 109 2.69 -6.78 -11.08
CA VAL A 109 2.47 -8.24 -11.00
C VAL A 109 1.01 -8.58 -11.11
N HIS A 110 0.69 -9.80 -11.57
CA HIS A 110 -0.67 -10.30 -11.42
C HIS A 110 -0.97 -10.59 -9.94
N ILE A 111 -2.25 -10.52 -9.54
CA ILE A 111 -2.66 -10.65 -8.14
C ILE A 111 -2.21 -11.99 -7.56
N GLU A 112 -2.30 -13.06 -8.36
CA GLU A 112 -1.91 -14.43 -7.96
C GLU A 112 -0.40 -14.56 -7.72
N GLU A 113 0.40 -13.66 -8.29
CA GLU A 113 1.85 -13.68 -8.11
C GLU A 113 2.31 -13.08 -6.78
N ILE A 114 1.42 -12.40 -6.03
CA ILE A 114 1.74 -11.83 -4.72
C ILE A 114 2.26 -12.90 -3.74
N GLU A 115 1.87 -14.16 -3.93
CA GLU A 115 2.32 -15.29 -3.12
C GLU A 115 3.84 -15.53 -3.19
N LYS A 116 4.47 -15.11 -4.29
CA LYS A 116 5.91 -15.27 -4.53
C LYS A 116 6.75 -14.21 -3.79
N TYR A 117 6.11 -13.19 -3.22
CA TYR A 117 6.80 -12.06 -2.59
C TYR A 117 6.79 -12.18 -1.06
N ASP A 118 7.90 -11.76 -0.45
CA ASP A 118 8.02 -11.64 1.00
C ASP A 118 7.43 -10.30 1.45
N THR A 119 6.13 -10.32 1.80
CA THR A 119 5.34 -9.11 2.01
C THR A 119 5.32 -8.64 3.46
N VAL A 120 4.89 -7.39 3.67
CA VAL A 120 4.47 -6.92 5.00
C VAL A 120 3.29 -7.77 5.53
N PRO A 121 3.10 -7.84 6.86
CA PRO A 121 1.97 -8.56 7.44
C PRO A 121 0.64 -8.08 6.85
N LYS A 122 -0.29 -9.01 6.67
CA LYS A 122 -1.67 -8.75 6.19
C LYS A 122 -1.80 -8.14 4.79
N LEU A 123 -0.72 -7.90 4.03
CA LEU A 123 -0.83 -7.35 2.68
C LEU A 123 -1.72 -8.20 1.76
N LYS A 124 -1.51 -9.52 1.75
CA LYS A 124 -2.27 -10.45 0.91
C LYS A 124 -3.77 -10.42 1.23
N GLU A 125 -4.10 -10.42 2.53
CA GLU A 125 -5.49 -10.30 3.02
C GLU A 125 -6.13 -8.99 2.58
N ALA A 126 -5.41 -7.87 2.73
CA ALA A 126 -5.85 -6.55 2.27
C ALA A 126 -6.11 -6.53 0.76
N VAL A 127 -5.16 -7.04 -0.04
CA VAL A 127 -5.30 -7.13 -1.51
C VAL A 127 -6.50 -8.00 -1.88
N TYR A 128 -6.62 -9.23 -1.37
CA TYR A 128 -7.70 -10.13 -1.73
C TYR A 128 -9.08 -9.60 -1.33
N SER A 129 -9.20 -8.87 -0.21
CA SER A 129 -10.47 -8.24 0.18
C SER A 129 -10.99 -7.18 -0.83
N LEU A 130 -10.10 -6.65 -1.68
CA LEU A 130 -10.42 -5.59 -2.63
C LEU A 130 -10.91 -6.11 -3.99
N PHE A 131 -10.73 -7.40 -4.27
CA PHE A 131 -11.17 -8.07 -5.50
C PHE A 131 -12.28 -9.09 -5.21
#